data_AF-A0ABC9PAE6-F1
#
_entry.id   AF-A0ABC9PAE6-F1
#
_cell.length_a   1.000
_cell.length_b   1.000
_cell.length_c   1.000
_cell.angle_alpha   90.00
_cell.angle_beta   90.00
_cell.angle_gamma   90.00
#
_symmetry.space_group_name_H-M   'P 1'
#
loop_
_entity.id
_entity.type
_entity.pdbx_description
1 polymer ?
#
loop_
_entity_poly.entity_id
_entity_poly.type
_entity_poly.pdbx_seq_one_letter_code
_entity_poly.pdbx_strand_id
1 'polypeptide(L)'
;MNLSNIRAQARTVRGQTRGIFLLFTAPTLVSILSILLSLNDNLRDSIPNLTFSQSIYLLISKNLFPTTIQFILTLLLLSASYTMMRVLRKTKDDVNFSDIGHLFTSKTFTPVFKTVLLKQLLIFLWNIPMFCGSLLAIFNAYKILSISEKIPAHTVVTAQSAAGQQILQYTPGMLLGTLLIFTGLGIAIPQYYAYAQAEFILYDQLEAGSYQGAFYAIRQSRKLMKGYKGKLFMLNLSFIGWNLLARLTYGLLNFIVLPYTATAYILFYEELKKENAISHENNPQAQDSLS
;
A
#
# COMPACT_ATOMS: atom_id res chain seq x y z
N MET A 1 -10.55 -8.24 20.28
CA MET A 1 -9.28 -8.21 19.54
C MET A 1 -8.29 -7.26 20.20
N ASN A 2 -7.21 -7.81 20.72
CA ASN A 2 -6.12 -7.10 21.39
C ASN A 2 -4.88 -7.03 20.47
N LEU A 3 -4.53 -5.83 19.99
CA LEU A 3 -3.40 -5.63 19.06
C LEU A 3 -2.04 -5.92 19.70
N SER A 4 -1.91 -5.74 21.02
CA SER A 4 -0.68 -6.08 21.73
C SER A 4 -0.43 -7.59 21.71
N ASN A 5 -1.49 -8.37 21.91
CA ASN A 5 -1.42 -9.83 21.84
C ASN A 5 -1.04 -10.31 20.42
N ILE A 6 -1.65 -9.74 19.38
CA ILE A 6 -1.29 -10.03 17.97
C ILE A 6 0.21 -9.81 17.73
N ARG A 7 0.75 -8.68 18.20
CA ARG A 7 2.18 -8.35 18.06
C ARG A 7 3.07 -9.29 18.87
N ALA A 8 2.67 -9.67 20.07
CA ALA A 8 3.43 -10.60 20.91
C ALA A 8 3.47 -11.99 20.26
N GLN A 9 2.32 -12.51 19.83
CA GLN A 9 2.21 -13.76 19.10
C GLN A 9 3.03 -13.76 17.82
N ALA A 10 2.99 -12.67 17.04
CA ALA A 10 3.79 -12.54 15.83
C ALA A 10 5.31 -12.61 16.11
N ARG A 11 5.79 -12.09 17.24
CA ARG A 11 7.20 -12.23 17.66
C ARG A 11 7.53 -13.67 18.03
N THR A 12 6.65 -14.33 18.77
CA THR A 12 6.82 -15.72 19.21
C THR A 12 6.89 -16.66 18.01
N VAL A 13 5.92 -16.57 17.08
CA VAL A 13 5.88 -17.38 15.86
C VAL A 13 7.17 -17.17 15.05
N ARG A 14 7.58 -15.92 14.81
CA ARG A 14 8.84 -15.63 14.12
C ARG A 14 10.06 -16.28 14.78
N GLY A 15 10.11 -16.32 16.11
CA GLY A 15 11.21 -16.92 16.86
C GLY A 15 11.23 -18.46 16.83
N GLN A 16 10.08 -19.09 16.61
CA GLN A 16 9.92 -20.55 16.60
C GLN A 16 10.03 -21.15 15.18
N THR A 17 9.67 -20.39 14.16
CA THR A 17 9.67 -20.86 12.76
C THR A 17 11.08 -20.91 12.17
N ARG A 18 11.58 -22.12 11.87
CA ARG A 18 12.87 -22.29 11.20
C ARG A 18 12.80 -21.85 9.74
N GLY A 19 13.84 -21.18 9.28
CA GLY A 19 13.97 -20.73 7.89
C GLY A 19 13.08 -19.54 7.51
N ILE A 20 12.40 -18.90 8.46
CA ILE A 20 11.52 -17.75 8.20
C ILE A 20 12.27 -16.61 7.48
N PHE A 21 13.51 -16.33 7.83
CA PHE A 21 14.30 -15.28 7.18
C PHE A 21 14.67 -15.62 5.73
N LEU A 22 14.88 -16.92 5.42
CA LEU A 22 15.14 -17.38 4.05
C LEU A 22 13.91 -17.15 3.17
N LEU A 23 12.71 -17.46 3.68
CA LEU A 23 11.46 -17.24 2.96
C LEU A 23 11.27 -15.77 2.53
N PHE A 24 11.63 -14.82 3.40
CA PHE A 24 11.49 -13.39 3.14
C PHE A 24 12.71 -12.75 2.46
N THR A 25 13.73 -13.53 2.09
CA THR A 25 14.96 -13.00 1.48
C THR A 25 14.69 -12.36 0.11
N ALA A 26 13.98 -13.04 -0.80
CA ALA A 26 13.67 -12.48 -2.11
C ALA A 26 12.83 -11.18 -2.04
N PRO A 27 11.74 -11.09 -1.27
CA PRO A 27 11.03 -9.83 -1.03
C PRO A 27 11.96 -8.74 -0.48
N THR A 28 12.84 -9.09 0.45
CA THR A 28 13.77 -8.13 1.06
C THR A 28 14.76 -7.58 0.03
N LEU A 29 15.36 -8.42 -0.80
CA LEU A 29 16.29 -8.01 -1.85
C LEU A 29 15.61 -7.11 -2.88
N VAL A 30 14.40 -7.44 -3.32
CA VAL A 30 13.62 -6.59 -4.23
C VAL A 30 13.26 -5.26 -3.57
N SER A 31 12.94 -5.25 -2.27
CA SER A 31 12.69 -4.02 -1.51
C SER A 31 13.94 -3.14 -1.42
N ILE A 32 15.13 -3.72 -1.20
CA ILE A 32 16.39 -2.96 -1.17
C ILE A 32 16.68 -2.38 -2.55
N LEU A 33 16.55 -3.19 -3.61
CA LEU A 33 16.71 -2.72 -4.99
C LEU A 33 15.77 -1.55 -5.31
N SER A 34 14.50 -1.65 -4.90
CA SER A 34 13.52 -0.57 -5.06
C SER A 34 13.96 0.73 -4.38
N ILE A 35 14.46 0.64 -3.14
CA ILE A 35 14.98 1.81 -2.40
C ILE A 35 16.18 2.41 -3.14
N LEU A 36 17.15 1.59 -3.56
CA LEU A 36 18.35 2.07 -4.25
C LEU A 36 18.03 2.77 -5.57
N LEU A 37 17.09 2.23 -6.36
CA LEU A 37 16.64 2.84 -7.60
C LEU A 37 15.97 4.20 -7.37
N SER A 38 15.23 4.35 -6.27
CA SER A 38 14.56 5.61 -5.92
C SER A 38 15.51 6.75 -5.52
N LEU A 39 16.76 6.43 -5.11
CA LEU A 39 17.74 7.45 -4.73
C LEU A 39 18.32 8.22 -5.93
N ASN A 40 18.17 7.69 -7.15
CA ASN A 40 18.77 8.27 -8.36
C ASN A 40 17.88 9.33 -9.05
N ASP A 41 16.73 9.68 -8.47
CA ASP A 41 15.75 10.57 -9.10
C ASP A 41 16.02 12.06 -8.85
N ASN A 42 16.92 12.66 -9.64
CA ASN A 42 17.03 14.13 -9.70
C ASN A 42 15.92 14.73 -10.56
N LEU A 43 14.80 15.07 -9.94
CA LEU A 43 13.66 15.72 -10.59
C LEU A 43 13.87 17.21 -10.88
N ARG A 44 14.82 17.84 -10.18
CA ARG A 44 14.99 19.30 -10.15
C ARG A 44 15.40 19.89 -11.50
N ASP A 45 16.17 19.14 -12.29
CA ASP A 45 16.84 19.70 -13.47
C ASP A 45 15.99 19.64 -14.75
N SER A 46 14.91 18.84 -14.76
CA SER A 46 14.13 18.58 -15.99
C SER A 46 12.79 19.30 -16.09
N ILE A 47 12.26 19.85 -14.99
CA ILE A 47 10.90 20.41 -14.92
C ILE A 47 10.74 21.85 -15.48
N PRO A 48 11.73 22.77 -15.41
CA PRO A 48 11.53 24.18 -15.77
C PRO A 48 11.05 24.43 -17.20
N ASN A 49 11.38 23.53 -18.13
CA ASN A 49 11.14 23.71 -19.57
C ASN A 49 9.94 22.91 -20.11
N LEU A 50 9.17 22.22 -19.25
CA LEU A 50 8.10 21.32 -19.69
C LEU A 50 6.75 22.04 -19.80
N THR A 51 6.02 21.75 -20.87
CA THR A 51 4.58 22.08 -20.97
C THR A 51 3.76 21.20 -20.03
N PHE A 52 2.48 21.55 -19.81
CA PHE A 52 1.57 20.74 -18.97
C PHE A 52 1.47 19.29 -19.46
N SER A 53 1.37 19.07 -20.78
CA SER A 53 1.32 17.72 -21.36
C SER A 53 2.63 16.94 -21.20
N GLN A 54 3.77 17.60 -21.35
CA GLN A 54 5.08 16.99 -21.12
C GLN A 54 5.30 16.64 -19.64
N SER A 55 4.72 17.42 -18.72
CA SER A 55 4.75 17.15 -17.28
C SER A 55 3.99 15.87 -16.94
N ILE A 56 2.85 15.62 -17.61
CA ILE A 56 2.09 14.38 -17.48
C ILE A 56 2.92 13.18 -17.97
N TYR A 57 3.57 13.29 -19.13
CA TYR A 57 4.40 12.21 -19.68
C TYR A 57 5.59 11.87 -18.77
N LEU A 58 6.30 12.88 -18.27
CA LEU A 58 7.41 12.70 -17.32
C LEU A 58 6.93 12.00 -16.05
N LEU A 59 5.76 12.41 -15.51
CA LEU A 59 5.21 11.82 -14.31
C LEU A 59 4.84 10.35 -14.52
N ILE A 60 4.16 10.02 -15.63
CA ILE A 60 3.78 8.65 -15.94
C ILE A 60 5.03 7.78 -16.11
N SER A 61 5.98 8.19 -16.97
CA SER A 61 7.20 7.42 -17.24
C SER A 61 8.02 7.17 -15.97
N LYS A 62 8.18 8.16 -15.10
CA LYS A 62 8.89 8.00 -13.82
C LYS A 62 8.19 7.11 -12.81
N ASN A 63 6.85 7.11 -12.77
CA ASN A 63 6.11 6.31 -11.80
C ASN A 63 5.85 4.86 -12.26
N LEU A 64 5.89 4.59 -13.58
CA LEU A 64 5.61 3.25 -14.11
C LEU A 64 6.61 2.21 -13.60
N PHE A 65 7.91 2.46 -13.75
CA PHE A 65 8.95 1.48 -13.40
C PHE A 65 8.98 1.14 -11.89
N PRO A 66 8.98 2.12 -10.96
CA PRO A 66 8.86 1.84 -9.53
C PRO A 66 7.57 1.07 -9.18
N THR A 67 6.46 1.38 -9.85
CA THR A 67 5.18 0.68 -9.62
C THR A 67 5.25 -0.78 -10.05
N THR A 68 5.94 -1.11 -11.14
CA THR A 68 6.16 -2.50 -11.58
C THR A 68 6.97 -3.27 -10.54
N ILE A 69 8.06 -2.69 -10.01
CA ILE A 69 8.87 -3.32 -8.96
C ILE A 69 8.02 -3.54 -7.70
N GLN A 70 7.23 -2.55 -7.31
CA GLN A 70 6.35 -2.65 -6.15
C GLN A 70 5.28 -3.73 -6.33
N PHE A 71 4.76 -3.92 -7.55
CA PHE A 71 3.82 -4.98 -7.87
C PHE A 71 4.48 -6.37 -7.74
N ILE A 72 5.70 -6.54 -8.25
CA ILE A 72 6.49 -7.77 -8.08
C ILE A 72 6.74 -8.05 -6.60
N LEU A 73 7.17 -7.03 -5.84
CA LEU A 73 7.39 -7.14 -4.40
C LEU A 73 6.13 -7.59 -3.66
N THR A 74 4.96 -7.08 -4.06
CA THR A 74 3.66 -7.46 -3.49
C THR A 74 3.36 -8.94 -3.71
N LEU A 75 3.62 -9.48 -4.90
CA LEU A 75 3.44 -10.91 -5.19
C LEU A 75 4.39 -11.80 -4.38
N LEU A 76 5.65 -11.38 -4.24
CA LEU A 76 6.65 -12.11 -3.44
C LEU A 76 6.29 -12.11 -1.95
N LEU A 77 5.90 -10.95 -1.40
CA LEU A 77 5.41 -10.83 -0.03
C LEU A 77 4.17 -11.67 0.22
N LEU A 78 3.26 -11.69 -0.75
CA LEU A 78 2.05 -12.49 -0.67
C LEU A 78 2.37 -13.98 -0.67
N SER A 79 3.32 -14.43 -1.50
CA SER A 79 3.75 -15.82 -1.50
C SER A 79 4.36 -16.23 -0.17
N ALA A 80 5.24 -15.40 0.40
CA ALA A 80 5.79 -15.62 1.72
C ALA A 80 4.68 -15.65 2.80
N SER A 81 3.69 -14.76 2.69
CA SER A 81 2.57 -14.70 3.62
C SER A 81 1.66 -15.94 3.55
N TYR A 82 1.41 -16.49 2.35
CA TYR A 82 0.66 -17.73 2.17
C TYR A 82 1.36 -18.91 2.83
N THR A 83 2.68 -19.01 2.65
CA THR A 83 3.46 -20.03 3.34
C THR A 83 3.44 -19.83 4.86
N MET A 84 3.49 -18.58 5.34
CA MET A 84 3.36 -18.29 6.76
C MET A 84 1.96 -18.63 7.32
N MET A 85 0.89 -18.51 6.53
CA MET A 85 -0.45 -18.96 6.97
C MET A 85 -0.46 -20.45 7.26
N ARG A 86 0.22 -21.26 6.43
CA ARG A 86 0.38 -22.71 6.67
C ARG A 86 1.12 -22.99 7.98
N VAL A 87 2.17 -22.22 8.27
CA VAL A 87 2.91 -22.32 9.53
C VAL A 87 2.04 -21.97 10.73
N LEU A 88 1.31 -20.85 10.66
CA LEU A 88 0.40 -20.40 11.72
C LEU A 88 -0.73 -21.40 11.99
N ARG A 89 -1.24 -22.05 10.94
CA ARG A 89 -2.26 -23.11 11.03
C ARG A 89 -1.69 -24.48 11.37
N LYS A 90 -0.38 -24.59 11.67
CA LYS A 90 0.33 -25.84 11.98
C LYS A 90 0.21 -26.92 10.89
N THR A 91 0.05 -26.50 9.64
CA THR A 91 0.06 -27.41 8.48
C THR A 91 1.47 -27.54 7.88
N LYS A 92 2.45 -26.82 8.46
CA LYS A 92 3.86 -26.85 8.08
C LYS A 92 4.73 -26.34 9.24
N ASP A 93 5.76 -27.07 9.62
CA ASP A 93 6.62 -26.70 10.76
C ASP A 93 7.85 -25.88 10.35
N ASP A 94 8.47 -26.25 9.23
CA ASP A 94 9.69 -25.63 8.71
C ASP A 94 9.47 -24.97 7.36
N VAL A 95 10.24 -23.91 7.06
CA VAL A 95 10.08 -23.13 5.83
C VAL A 95 11.37 -23.00 5.05
N ASN A 96 11.28 -23.19 3.73
CA ASN A 96 12.41 -23.15 2.81
C ASN A 96 12.27 -22.01 1.81
N PHE A 97 13.39 -21.59 1.22
CA PHE A 97 13.37 -20.57 0.16
C PHE A 97 12.48 -20.96 -1.03
N SER A 98 12.48 -22.25 -1.41
CA SER A 98 11.66 -22.77 -2.51
C SER A 98 10.15 -22.58 -2.32
N ASP A 99 9.68 -22.40 -1.08
CA ASP A 99 8.26 -22.22 -0.80
C ASP A 99 7.71 -20.91 -1.35
N ILE A 100 8.57 -19.93 -1.65
CA ILE A 100 8.18 -18.70 -2.33
C ILE A 100 7.74 -18.96 -3.78
N GLY A 101 8.13 -20.09 -4.38
CA GLY A 101 7.74 -20.46 -5.74
C GLY A 101 6.30 -20.97 -5.84
N HIS A 102 5.72 -21.44 -4.74
CA HIS A 102 4.45 -22.16 -4.76
C HIS A 102 3.28 -21.30 -5.29
N LEU A 103 3.26 -20.00 -4.96
CA LEU A 103 2.24 -19.07 -5.46
C LEU A 103 2.29 -18.91 -6.98
N PHE A 104 3.47 -19.03 -7.58
CA PHE A 104 3.71 -18.86 -9.02
C PHE A 104 3.41 -20.10 -9.85
N THR A 105 2.84 -21.15 -9.24
CA THR A 105 2.29 -22.28 -9.99
C THR A 105 1.03 -21.86 -10.76
N SER A 106 0.80 -22.45 -11.94
CA SER A 106 -0.28 -22.01 -12.85
C SER A 106 -1.68 -22.00 -12.21
N LYS A 107 -1.95 -22.95 -11.31
CA LYS A 107 -3.23 -23.10 -10.60
C LYS A 107 -3.51 -21.95 -9.63
N THR A 108 -2.51 -21.50 -8.87
CA THR A 108 -2.68 -20.43 -7.86
C THR A 108 -2.37 -19.04 -8.42
N PHE A 109 -1.46 -18.95 -9.39
CA PHE A 109 -0.96 -17.68 -9.89
C PHE A 109 -2.06 -16.84 -10.54
N THR A 110 -2.86 -17.44 -11.42
CA THR A 110 -3.86 -16.67 -12.20
C THR A 110 -4.92 -16.02 -11.30
N PRO A 111 -5.55 -16.73 -10.34
CA PRO A 111 -6.47 -16.11 -9.38
C PRO A 111 -5.82 -15.00 -8.54
N VAL A 112 -4.61 -15.25 -8.04
CA VAL A 112 -3.86 -14.27 -7.23
C VAL A 112 -3.53 -13.03 -8.04
N PHE A 113 -2.92 -13.20 -9.21
CA PHE A 113 -2.54 -12.11 -10.09
C PHE A 113 -3.76 -11.24 -10.44
N LYS A 114 -4.87 -11.87 -10.86
CA LYS A 114 -6.11 -11.13 -11.17
C LYS A 114 -6.66 -10.36 -9.97
N THR A 115 -6.62 -10.97 -8.78
CA THR A 115 -7.14 -10.32 -7.56
C THR A 115 -6.27 -9.16 -7.12
N VAL A 116 -4.95 -9.33 -7.09
CA VAL A 116 -4.00 -8.27 -6.74
C VAL A 116 -4.05 -7.15 -7.77
N LEU A 117 -4.07 -7.48 -9.07
CA LEU A 117 -4.19 -6.48 -10.14
C LEU A 117 -5.50 -5.69 -10.04
N LEU A 118 -6.63 -6.38 -9.83
CA LEU A 118 -7.92 -5.74 -9.67
C LEU A 118 -7.94 -4.85 -8.42
N LYS A 119 -7.42 -5.34 -7.29
CA LYS A 119 -7.32 -4.54 -6.05
C LYS A 119 -6.48 -3.29 -6.29
N GLN A 120 -5.33 -3.42 -6.96
CA GLN A 120 -4.46 -2.30 -7.27
C GLN A 120 -5.14 -1.30 -8.20
N LEU A 121 -5.89 -1.77 -9.19
CA LEU A 121 -6.69 -0.92 -10.07
C LEU A 121 -7.78 -0.17 -9.30
N LEU A 122 -8.52 -0.85 -8.42
CA LEU A 122 -9.53 -0.20 -7.58
C LEU A 122 -8.91 0.85 -6.65
N ILE A 123 -7.79 0.53 -5.99
CA ILE A 123 -7.06 1.49 -5.15
C ILE A 123 -6.57 2.67 -5.99
N PHE A 124 -6.06 2.44 -7.19
CA PHE A 124 -5.66 3.49 -8.12
C PHE A 124 -6.84 4.41 -8.49
N LEU A 125 -8.02 3.84 -8.79
CA LEU A 125 -9.23 4.62 -9.05
C LEU A 125 -9.61 5.52 -7.87
N TRP A 126 -9.52 5.01 -6.64
CA TRP A 126 -9.78 5.81 -5.44
C TRP A 126 -8.75 6.93 -5.22
N ASN A 127 -7.55 6.81 -5.79
CA ASN A 127 -6.51 7.83 -5.72
C ASN A 127 -6.61 8.87 -6.85
N ILE A 128 -7.51 8.74 -7.83
CA ILE A 128 -7.66 9.71 -8.94
C ILE A 128 -7.80 11.16 -8.44
N PRO A 129 -8.65 11.49 -7.46
CA PRO A 129 -8.76 12.86 -6.97
C PRO A 129 -7.44 13.39 -6.40
N MET A 130 -6.68 12.53 -5.70
CA MET A 130 -5.37 12.87 -5.15
C MET A 130 -4.33 13.07 -6.27
N PHE A 131 -4.32 12.22 -7.30
CA PHE A 131 -3.45 12.38 -8.47
C PHE A 131 -3.75 13.68 -9.20
N CYS A 132 -5.02 13.95 -9.51
CA CYS A 132 -5.45 15.19 -10.16
C CYS A 132 -5.08 16.42 -9.31
N GLY A 133 -5.31 16.37 -8.00
CA GLY A 133 -4.95 17.44 -7.07
C GLY A 133 -3.44 17.69 -7.03
N SER A 134 -2.63 16.63 -6.99
CA SER A 134 -1.17 16.72 -7.00
C SER A 134 -0.62 17.31 -8.29
N LEU A 135 -1.15 16.89 -9.45
CA LEU A 135 -0.77 17.45 -10.76
C LEU A 135 -1.05 18.94 -10.83
N LEU A 136 -2.25 19.35 -10.40
CA LEU A 136 -2.65 20.75 -10.39
C LEU A 136 -1.78 21.57 -9.41
N ALA A 137 -1.56 21.07 -8.20
CA ALA A 137 -0.76 21.76 -7.19
C ALA A 137 0.71 21.92 -7.64
N ILE A 138 1.32 20.85 -8.12
CA ILE A 138 2.71 20.84 -8.58
C ILE A 138 2.90 21.78 -9.76
N PHE A 139 2.02 21.70 -10.78
CA PHE A 139 2.12 22.57 -11.95
C PHE A 139 2.03 24.06 -11.58
N ASN A 140 1.06 24.44 -10.75
CA ASN A 140 0.91 25.83 -10.31
C ASN A 140 2.08 26.28 -9.41
N ALA A 141 2.56 25.41 -8.51
CA ALA A 141 3.72 25.71 -7.67
C ALA A 141 4.99 25.95 -8.49
N TYR A 142 5.26 25.13 -9.52
CA TYR A 142 6.38 25.35 -10.42
C TYR A 142 6.25 26.64 -11.23
N LYS A 143 5.05 27.00 -11.70
CA LYS A 143 4.83 28.29 -12.38
C LYS A 143 5.16 29.46 -11.46
N ILE A 144 4.68 29.43 -10.22
CA ILE A 144 5.00 30.45 -9.20
C ILE A 144 6.51 30.52 -8.96
N LEU A 145 7.19 29.38 -8.80
CA LEU A 145 8.64 29.33 -8.60
C LEU A 145 9.42 29.92 -9.79
N SER A 146 9.04 29.57 -11.03
CA SER A 146 9.69 30.09 -12.24
C SER A 146 9.51 31.60 -12.44
N ILE A 147 8.43 32.17 -11.89
CA ILE A 147 8.22 33.63 -11.84
C ILE A 147 9.12 34.22 -10.75
N SER A 148 9.10 33.63 -9.56
CA SER A 148 9.88 34.07 -8.39
C SER A 148 11.38 34.13 -8.67
N GLU A 149 11.93 33.17 -9.41
CA GLU A 149 13.36 33.14 -9.81
C GLU A 149 13.77 34.29 -10.73
N LYS A 150 12.82 34.89 -11.45
CA LYS A 150 13.08 36.03 -12.36
C LYS A 150 12.99 37.39 -11.67
N ILE A 151 12.55 37.43 -10.41
CA ILE A 151 12.38 38.67 -9.65
C ILE A 151 13.74 39.05 -9.02
N PRO A 152 14.25 40.28 -9.23
CA PRO A 152 15.45 40.76 -8.55
C PRO A 152 15.27 40.72 -7.03
N ALA A 153 16.30 40.30 -6.29
CA ALA A 153 16.23 40.06 -4.84
C ALA A 153 15.75 41.25 -3.98
N HIS A 154 15.84 42.47 -4.50
CA HIS A 154 15.44 43.71 -3.82
C HIS A 154 14.10 44.29 -4.30
N THR A 155 13.38 43.59 -5.19
CA THR A 155 12.07 44.03 -5.66
C THR A 155 10.98 43.64 -4.65
N VAL A 156 10.23 44.62 -4.16
CA VAL A 156 9.06 44.36 -3.30
C VAL A 156 7.94 43.78 -4.16
N VAL A 157 7.59 42.51 -3.92
CA VAL A 157 6.47 41.85 -4.59
C VAL A 157 5.17 42.25 -3.88
N THR A 158 4.42 43.17 -4.49
CA THR A 158 3.08 43.54 -4.03
C THR A 158 2.00 42.88 -4.91
N ALA A 159 0.77 42.77 -4.42
CA ALA A 159 -0.35 42.21 -5.19
C ALA A 159 -0.66 43.03 -6.47
N GLN A 160 -0.22 44.28 -6.52
CA GLN A 160 -0.39 45.20 -7.65
C GLN A 160 0.80 45.16 -8.63
N SER A 161 1.93 44.56 -8.26
CA SER A 161 3.08 44.40 -9.16
C SER A 161 2.77 43.36 -10.25
N ALA A 162 3.37 43.51 -11.44
CA ALA A 162 3.16 42.57 -12.56
C ALA A 162 3.51 41.12 -12.17
N ALA A 163 4.61 40.93 -11.43
CA ALA A 163 4.99 39.61 -10.91
C ALA A 163 4.00 39.10 -9.86
N GLY A 164 3.51 39.97 -8.96
CA GLY A 164 2.50 39.62 -7.97
C GLY A 164 1.16 39.20 -8.58
N GLN A 165 0.70 39.87 -9.64
CA GLN A 165 -0.50 39.48 -10.38
C GLN A 165 -0.34 38.12 -11.08
N GLN A 166 0.82 37.83 -11.67
CA GLN A 166 1.11 36.53 -12.27
C GLN A 166 1.13 35.41 -11.23
N ILE A 167 1.74 35.63 -10.06
CA ILE A 167 1.71 34.67 -8.96
C ILE A 167 0.28 34.44 -8.50
N LEU A 168 -0.49 35.52 -8.30
CA LEU A 168 -1.88 35.45 -7.85
C LEU A 168 -2.79 34.71 -8.84
N GLN A 169 -2.48 34.71 -10.13
CA GLN A 169 -3.21 33.93 -11.14
C GLN A 169 -3.09 32.42 -10.92
N TYR A 170 -1.93 31.92 -10.47
CA TYR A 170 -1.68 30.49 -10.25
C TYR A 170 -2.03 30.02 -8.83
N THR A 171 -2.12 30.95 -7.87
CA THR A 171 -2.44 30.64 -6.46
C THR A 171 -3.75 29.86 -6.27
N PRO A 172 -4.90 30.22 -6.89
CA PRO A 172 -6.14 29.48 -6.75
C PRO A 172 -6.03 28.02 -7.22
N GLY A 173 -5.31 27.76 -8.31
CA GLY A 173 -5.07 26.41 -8.82
C GLY A 173 -4.26 25.56 -7.84
N MET A 174 -3.25 26.15 -7.21
CA MET A 174 -2.46 25.48 -6.17
C MET A 174 -3.31 25.14 -4.93
N LEU A 175 -4.15 26.06 -4.47
CA LEU A 175 -5.06 25.84 -3.33
C LEU A 175 -6.10 24.76 -3.65
N LEU A 176 -6.73 24.82 -4.82
CA LEU A 176 -7.71 23.82 -5.26
C LEU A 176 -7.07 22.44 -5.40
N GLY A 177 -5.85 22.36 -5.94
CA GLY A 177 -5.08 21.12 -6.02
C GLY A 177 -4.81 20.53 -4.63
N THR A 178 -4.43 21.38 -3.67
CA THR A 178 -4.20 20.99 -2.28
C THR A 178 -5.47 20.48 -1.61
N LEU A 179 -6.61 21.14 -1.82
CA LEU A 179 -7.91 20.67 -1.30
C LEU A 179 -8.29 19.30 -1.87
N LEU A 180 -8.11 19.09 -3.19
CA LEU A 180 -8.37 17.80 -3.83
C LEU A 180 -7.50 16.67 -3.27
N ILE A 181 -6.25 16.95 -2.89
CA ILE A 181 -5.38 15.97 -2.23
C ILE A 181 -6.01 15.53 -0.90
N PHE A 182 -6.44 16.46 -0.06
CA PHE A 182 -7.06 16.12 1.23
C PHE A 182 -8.38 15.37 1.06
N THR A 183 -9.23 15.80 0.12
CA THR A 183 -10.47 15.08 -0.21
C THR A 183 -10.17 13.67 -0.73
N GLY A 184 -9.17 13.51 -1.61
CA GLY A 184 -8.73 12.23 -2.12
C GLY A 184 -8.22 11.30 -1.02
N LEU A 185 -7.41 11.80 -0.10
CA LEU A 185 -6.92 11.03 1.06
C LEU A 185 -8.08 10.53 1.95
N GLY A 186 -9.07 11.40 2.21
CA GLY A 186 -10.26 11.04 3.00
C GLY A 186 -11.08 9.90 2.38
N ILE A 187 -11.06 9.77 1.05
CA ILE A 187 -11.75 8.70 0.33
C ILE A 187 -10.86 7.44 0.20
N ALA A 188 -9.59 7.61 -0.19
CA ALA A 188 -8.69 6.51 -0.53
C ALA A 188 -8.29 5.67 0.69
N ILE A 189 -7.98 6.32 1.83
CA ILE A 189 -7.49 5.63 3.03
C ILE A 189 -8.52 4.60 3.55
N PRO A 190 -9.81 4.95 3.76
CA PRO A 190 -10.80 3.97 4.20
C PRO A 190 -11.03 2.80 3.22
N GLN A 191 -10.80 3.00 1.92
CA GLN A 191 -10.95 1.93 0.91
C GLN A 191 -9.72 1.03 0.89
N TYR A 192 -8.51 1.58 1.05
CA TYR A 192 -7.28 0.81 1.22
C TYR A 192 -7.42 -0.20 2.37
N TYR A 193 -7.90 0.26 3.53
CA TYR A 193 -8.17 -0.63 4.67
C TYR A 193 -9.35 -1.57 4.46
N ALA A 194 -10.36 -1.18 3.66
CA ALA A 194 -11.47 -2.08 3.35
C ALA A 194 -11.03 -3.30 2.54
N TYR A 195 -10.04 -3.16 1.67
CA TYR A 195 -9.58 -4.22 0.78
C TYR A 195 -8.38 -5.02 1.33
N ALA A 196 -7.91 -4.71 2.54
CA ALA A 196 -6.67 -5.24 3.10
C ALA A 196 -6.68 -6.75 3.37
N GLN A 197 -7.85 -7.39 3.45
CA GLN A 197 -7.98 -8.82 3.74
C GLN A 197 -8.30 -9.65 2.48
N ALA A 198 -8.39 -9.01 1.31
CA ALA A 198 -8.81 -9.67 0.08
C ALA A 198 -7.88 -10.83 -0.30
N GLU A 199 -6.59 -10.67 -0.07
CA GLU A 199 -5.58 -11.70 -0.31
C GLU A 199 -5.72 -12.92 0.59
N PHE A 200 -5.98 -12.72 1.88
CA PHE A 200 -6.11 -13.84 2.83
C PHE A 200 -7.44 -14.58 2.63
N ILE A 201 -8.50 -13.85 2.28
CA ILE A 201 -9.77 -14.47 1.86
C ILE A 201 -9.57 -15.28 0.58
N LEU A 202 -8.84 -14.75 -0.39
CA LEU A 202 -8.51 -15.48 -1.62
C LEU A 202 -7.75 -16.77 -1.31
N TYR A 203 -6.77 -16.73 -0.41
CA TYR A 203 -6.06 -17.93 0.01
C TYR A 203 -7.02 -19.00 0.53
N ASP A 204 -7.92 -18.64 1.45
CA ASP A 204 -8.89 -19.58 2.03
C ASP A 204 -9.80 -20.18 0.95
N GLN A 205 -10.23 -19.37 -0.03
CA GLN A 205 -11.01 -19.85 -1.16
C GLN A 205 -10.24 -20.81 -2.07
N LEU A 206 -8.95 -20.56 -2.30
CA LEU A 206 -8.11 -21.45 -3.10
C LEU A 206 -7.82 -22.76 -2.38
N GLU A 207 -7.58 -22.70 -1.06
CA GLU A 207 -7.36 -23.88 -0.21
C GLU A 207 -8.62 -24.76 -0.13
N ALA A 208 -9.81 -24.14 -0.06
CA ALA A 208 -11.09 -24.84 -0.03
C ALA A 208 -11.65 -25.22 -1.42
N GLY A 209 -10.98 -24.86 -2.52
CA GLY A 209 -11.48 -25.09 -3.89
C GLY A 209 -12.76 -24.31 -4.24
N SER A 210 -13.05 -23.22 -3.53
CA SER A 210 -14.29 -22.43 -3.60
C SER A 210 -14.08 -21.02 -4.17
N TYR A 211 -13.08 -20.83 -5.04
CA TYR A 211 -12.79 -19.53 -5.64
C TYR A 211 -13.94 -19.01 -6.52
N GLN A 212 -14.53 -17.90 -6.10
CA GLN A 212 -15.69 -17.26 -6.76
C GLN A 212 -15.32 -16.00 -7.57
N GLY A 213 -14.03 -15.72 -7.76
CA GLY A 213 -13.55 -14.58 -8.54
C GLY A 213 -12.96 -13.44 -7.71
N ALA A 214 -12.13 -12.62 -8.36
CA ALA A 214 -11.38 -11.53 -7.76
C ALA A 214 -12.27 -10.48 -7.07
N PHE A 215 -13.35 -10.06 -7.75
CA PHE A 215 -14.31 -9.10 -7.17
C PHE A 215 -14.99 -9.62 -5.91
N TYR A 216 -15.26 -10.94 -5.85
CA TYR A 216 -15.88 -11.55 -4.69
C TYR A 216 -14.96 -11.45 -3.48
N ALA A 217 -13.68 -11.84 -3.61
CA ALA A 217 -12.71 -11.75 -2.52
C ALA A 217 -12.56 -10.31 -1.98
N ILE A 218 -12.52 -9.32 -2.87
CA ILE A 218 -12.45 -7.89 -2.49
C ILE A 218 -13.74 -7.44 -1.78
N ARG A 219 -14.91 -7.85 -2.28
CA ARG A 219 -16.21 -7.54 -1.64
C ARG A 219 -16.29 -8.15 -0.24
N GLN A 220 -15.84 -9.39 -0.07
CA GLN A 220 -15.81 -10.05 1.23
C GLN A 220 -14.84 -9.35 2.20
N SER A 221 -13.66 -8.93 1.72
CA SER A 221 -12.75 -8.12 2.53
C SER A 221 -13.43 -6.84 3.04
N ARG A 222 -14.16 -6.14 2.16
CA ARG A 222 -14.88 -4.91 2.55
C ARG A 222 -15.95 -5.17 3.61
N LYS A 223 -16.67 -6.30 3.51
CA LYS A 223 -17.65 -6.73 4.52
C LYS A 223 -16.96 -7.07 5.84
N LEU A 224 -15.93 -7.92 5.81
CA LEU A 224 -15.17 -8.36 6.97
C LEU A 224 -14.49 -7.21 7.73
N MET A 225 -14.03 -6.18 7.00
CA MET A 225 -13.35 -5.02 7.59
C MET A 225 -14.29 -3.96 8.18
N LYS A 226 -15.62 -4.11 8.09
CA LYS A 226 -16.58 -3.14 8.66
C LYS A 226 -16.42 -3.11 10.19
N GLY A 227 -16.12 -1.94 10.75
CA GLY A 227 -15.82 -1.77 12.17
C GLY A 227 -14.36 -2.02 12.57
N TYR A 228 -13.53 -2.58 11.67
CA TYR A 228 -12.15 -3.00 11.99
C TYR A 228 -11.05 -2.21 11.27
N LYS A 229 -11.41 -1.31 10.34
CA LYS A 229 -10.45 -0.44 9.62
C LYS A 229 -9.55 0.35 10.57
N GLY A 230 -10.12 0.93 11.62
CA GLY A 230 -9.37 1.69 12.63
C GLY A 230 -8.39 0.82 13.42
N LYS A 231 -8.75 -0.45 13.71
CA LYS A 231 -7.85 -1.38 14.40
C LYS A 231 -6.65 -1.75 13.51
N LEU A 232 -6.86 -1.95 12.21
CA LEU A 232 -5.76 -2.18 11.26
C LEU A 232 -4.88 -0.94 11.09
N PHE A 233 -5.48 0.25 11.08
CA PHE A 233 -4.73 1.52 11.09
C PHE A 233 -3.82 1.62 12.33
N MET A 234 -4.34 1.37 13.52
CA MET A 234 -3.54 1.36 14.76
C MET A 234 -2.43 0.30 14.73
N LEU A 235 -2.70 -0.88 14.17
CA LEU A 235 -1.68 -1.91 13.97
C LEU A 235 -0.55 -1.40 13.06
N ASN A 236 -0.88 -0.73 11.95
CA ASN A 236 0.13 -0.14 11.07
C ASN A 236 0.94 0.96 11.78
N LEU A 237 0.30 1.84 12.57
CA LEU A 237 1.01 2.85 13.36
C LEU A 237 2.00 2.22 14.33
N SER A 238 1.65 1.09 14.91
CA SER A 238 2.54 0.38 15.83
C SER A 238 3.82 -0.15 15.17
N PHE A 239 3.84 -0.25 13.84
CA PHE A 239 5.01 -0.62 13.05
C PHE A 239 5.74 0.57 12.43
N ILE A 240 5.28 1.82 12.63
CA ILE A 240 5.89 2.98 11.96
C ILE A 240 7.35 3.17 12.34
N GLY A 241 7.73 2.92 13.60
CA GLY A 241 9.12 2.96 14.05
C GLY A 241 10.00 1.95 13.31
N TRP A 242 9.53 0.71 13.15
CA TRP A 242 10.26 -0.32 12.40
C TRP A 242 10.45 0.06 10.93
N ASN A 243 9.41 0.62 10.30
CA ASN A 243 9.49 1.09 8.92
C ASN A 243 10.46 2.26 8.77
N LEU A 244 10.51 3.18 9.74
CA LEU A 244 11.45 4.28 9.75
C LEU A 244 12.90 3.78 9.85
N LEU A 245 13.19 2.88 10.81
CA LEU A 245 14.50 2.27 10.95
C LEU A 245 14.90 1.46 9.70
N ALA A 246 13.94 0.76 9.07
CA ALA A 246 14.20 0.05 7.81
C ALA A 246 14.60 1.01 6.70
N ARG A 247 13.98 2.18 6.61
CA ARG A 247 14.38 3.21 5.63
C ARG A 247 15.75 3.81 5.93
N LEU A 248 16.10 4.03 7.20
CA LEU A 248 17.43 4.50 7.62
C LEU A 248 18.56 3.51 7.32
N THR A 249 18.24 2.21 7.29
CA THR A 249 19.19 1.13 6.98
C THR A 249 19.14 0.70 5.51
N TYR A 250 18.58 1.54 4.62
CA TYR A 250 18.39 1.25 3.19
C TYR A 250 17.67 -0.08 2.89
N GLY A 251 16.79 -0.50 3.80
CA GLY A 251 16.00 -1.73 3.67
C GLY A 251 16.64 -2.97 4.29
N LEU A 252 17.85 -2.90 4.87
CA LEU A 252 18.48 -4.07 5.51
C LEU A 252 17.67 -4.61 6.69
N LEU A 253 17.00 -3.74 7.46
CA LEU A 253 16.17 -4.19 8.57
C LEU A 253 14.93 -5.00 8.13
N ASN A 254 14.55 -4.94 6.85
CA ASN A 254 13.40 -5.67 6.31
C ASN A 254 13.56 -7.19 6.40
N PHE A 255 14.79 -7.71 6.49
CA PHE A 255 15.03 -9.12 6.79
C PHE A 255 14.30 -9.58 8.06
N ILE A 256 14.27 -8.71 9.09
CA ILE A 256 13.67 -9.01 10.39
C ILE A 256 12.23 -8.49 10.49
N VAL A 257 11.93 -7.37 9.81
CA VAL A 257 10.65 -6.65 9.91
C VAL A 257 9.57 -7.30 9.05
N LEU A 258 9.86 -7.69 7.80
CA LEU A 258 8.87 -8.29 6.92
C LEU A 258 8.25 -9.59 7.47
N PRO A 259 9.01 -10.59 7.96
CA PRO A 259 8.39 -11.77 8.55
C PRO A 259 7.55 -11.44 9.78
N TYR A 260 7.97 -10.43 10.57
CA TYR A 260 7.22 -10.00 11.75
C TYR A 260 5.88 -9.35 11.38
N THR A 261 5.89 -8.38 10.47
CA THR A 261 4.67 -7.65 10.07
C THR A 261 3.72 -8.53 9.28
N ALA A 262 4.22 -9.37 8.37
CA ALA A 262 3.41 -10.35 7.65
C ALA A 262 2.67 -11.30 8.61
N THR A 263 3.38 -11.84 9.60
CA THR A 263 2.78 -12.69 10.64
C THR A 263 1.71 -11.94 11.44
N ALA A 264 1.95 -10.67 11.79
CA ALA A 264 0.97 -9.85 12.49
C ALA A 264 -0.30 -9.59 11.66
N TYR A 265 -0.18 -9.38 10.34
CA TYR A 265 -1.33 -9.22 9.45
C TYR A 265 -2.14 -10.51 9.29
N ILE A 266 -1.47 -11.67 9.23
CA ILE A 266 -2.16 -12.97 9.20
C ILE A 266 -2.91 -13.20 10.51
N LEU A 267 -2.26 -12.97 11.67
CA LEU A 267 -2.92 -13.10 12.97
C LEU A 267 -4.10 -12.15 13.14
N PHE A 268 -3.98 -10.93 12.62
CA PHE A 268 -5.10 -9.99 12.56
C PHE A 268 -6.26 -10.54 11.74
N TYR A 269 -5.98 -11.15 10.57
CA TYR A 269 -6.99 -11.81 9.75
C TYR A 269 -7.68 -12.98 10.47
N GLU A 270 -6.92 -13.84 11.14
CA GLU A 270 -7.46 -14.98 11.89
C GLU A 270 -8.36 -14.51 13.06
N GLU A 271 -7.95 -13.44 13.75
CA GLU A 271 -8.75 -12.86 14.84
C GLU A 271 -10.03 -12.20 14.30
N LEU A 272 -9.97 -11.54 13.14
CA LEU A 272 -11.17 -11.01 12.47
C LEU A 272 -12.18 -12.10 12.14
N LYS A 273 -11.73 -13.25 11.62
CA LYS A 273 -12.61 -14.38 11.32
C LYS A 273 -13.30 -14.89 12.58
N LYS A 274 -12.57 -15.00 13.69
CA LYS A 274 -13.13 -15.41 14.99
C LYS A 274 -14.17 -14.41 15.49
N GLU A 275 -13.85 -13.11 15.50
CA GLU A 275 -14.80 -12.08 15.93
C GLU A 275 -16.05 -12.05 15.06
N ASN A 276 -15.90 -12.24 13.75
CA ASN A 276 -17.01 -12.31 12.81
C ASN A 276 -17.89 -13.55 13.07
N ALA A 277 -17.31 -14.74 13.27
CA ALA A 277 -18.04 -15.96 13.61
C ALA A 277 -18.84 -15.83 14.92
N ILE A 278 -18.21 -15.30 15.98
CA ILE A 278 -18.87 -15.05 17.27
C ILE A 278 -20.02 -14.04 17.11
N SER A 279 -19.83 -13.00 16.30
CA SER A 279 -20.89 -12.02 16.04
C SER A 279 -22.08 -12.63 15.29
N HIS A 280 -21.82 -13.60 14.39
CA HIS A 280 -22.86 -14.33 13.68
C HIS A 280 -23.62 -15.32 14.58
N GLU A 281 -22.91 -16.01 15.48
CA GLU A 281 -23.52 -16.90 16.47
C GLU A 281 -24.43 -16.13 17.44
N ASN A 282 -23.97 -14.97 17.90
CA ASN A 282 -24.73 -14.13 18.84
C ASN A 282 -25.88 -13.33 18.19
N ASN A 283 -25.95 -13.25 16.85
CA ASN A 283 -27.02 -12.54 16.15
C ASN A 283 -27.40 -13.21 14.81
N PRO A 284 -28.21 -14.29 14.85
CA PRO A 284 -28.59 -15.07 13.67
C PRO A 284 -29.41 -14.29 12.64
N GLN A 285 -30.15 -13.26 13.05
CA GLN A 285 -31.00 -12.46 12.16
C GLN A 285 -30.22 -11.51 11.23
N ALA A 286 -28.91 -11.33 11.45
CA ALA A 286 -28.05 -10.58 10.53
C ALA A 286 -27.80 -11.31 9.19
N GLN A 287 -28.24 -12.57 9.06
CA GLN A 287 -28.02 -13.44 7.90
C GLN A 287 -28.84 -13.02 6.67
N ASP A 288 -30.06 -12.48 6.86
CA ASP A 288 -30.99 -12.15 5.76
C ASP A 288 -30.84 -10.74 5.17
N SER A 289 -30.07 -9.86 5.81
CA SER A 289 -29.91 -8.45 5.37
C SER A 289 -28.71 -8.21 4.46
N LEU A 290 -27.93 -9.26 4.14
CA LEU A 290 -26.64 -9.14 3.46
C LEU A 290 -26.42 -10.10 2.28
N SER A 291 -27.43 -10.89 1.91
CA SER A 291 -27.52 -11.64 0.65
C SER A 291 -27.73 -10.70 -0.53
#